data_AF-A0A818JYW7-F1
#
_entry.id   AF-A0A818JYW7-F1
#
_cell.length_a   1.000
_cell.length_b   1.000
_cell.length_c   1.000
_cell.angle_alpha   90.00
_cell.angle_beta   90.00
_cell.angle_gamma   90.00
#
_symmetry.space_group_name_H-M   'P 1'
#
loop_
_entity.id
_entity.type
_entity.pdbx_description
1 polymer ?
#
loop_
_entity_poly.entity_id
_entity_poly.type
_entity_poly.pdbx_seq_one_letter_code
_entity_poly.pdbx_strand_id
1 'polypeptide(L)'
;MQFLLYLLIFTITFSYTITSDLSTKFNITIKIPENTTSLRQLPYKTVHVKYTLPSTDDQWIIVGIEPFIQSLNKEIQQMTIHLCHLGTHTHQYDTIWYNDETICKSGQSMLIYQWTSYSSLTRYQMDNDVGFQLDKSKLIVFTITYFKERQLDNDQSGVILYISTVKPRFYMGTIVVGNKQQQKHFSCRISNYPRLLYDIQPLFPATNQVWLRIYTIRHRIFGQRIVQSVFNSLILSNQNETNIGILSKDIFLKPDDYLIIECELISATYCKFLIFYKYKNIELENFIKTDHTCHNNDYPNLFELLPSRTSLEIDPILPSKSNKRGITIFLLVVILLFVIWILIILGCVIMRRARGLANFRTEPSTPIRTTQTTKPTFVEQRPTDDQVQQQKLIAAGDRIAQIDTEPMGLTH
;
A
#
# COMPACT_ATOMS: atom_id res chain seq x y z
N MET A 1 10.58 27.65 39.80
CA MET A 1 11.49 27.15 38.75
C MET A 1 10.89 26.04 37.89
N GLN A 2 10.30 24.96 38.45
CA GLN A 2 9.76 23.85 37.65
C GLN A 2 8.68 24.26 36.62
N PHE A 3 7.77 25.18 36.97
CA PHE A 3 6.72 25.65 36.03
C PHE A 3 7.30 26.32 34.77
N LEU A 4 8.34 27.14 34.92
CA LEU A 4 9.02 27.80 33.79
C LEU A 4 9.73 26.78 32.90
N LEU A 5 10.28 25.71 33.48
CA LEU A 5 10.90 24.62 32.72
C LEU A 5 9.86 23.84 31.89
N TYR A 6 8.69 23.54 32.46
CA TYR A 6 7.61 22.89 31.72
C TYR A 6 7.04 23.78 30.61
N LEU A 7 6.89 25.07 30.85
CA LEU A 7 6.44 26.02 29.85
C LEU A 7 7.43 26.11 28.68
N LEU A 8 8.73 26.10 28.96
CA LEU A 8 9.79 26.12 27.95
C LEU A 8 9.83 24.81 27.14
N ILE A 9 9.71 23.66 27.80
CA ILE A 9 9.65 22.36 27.11
C ILE A 9 8.40 22.28 26.22
N PHE A 10 7.26 22.77 26.70
CA PHE A 10 6.00 22.80 25.96
C PHE A 10 6.07 23.74 24.75
N THR A 11 6.63 24.94 24.88
CA THR A 11 6.78 25.86 23.74
C THR A 11 7.77 25.35 22.72
N ILE A 12 8.87 24.70 23.15
CA ILE A 12 9.82 24.08 22.23
C ILE A 12 9.17 22.89 21.51
N THR A 13 8.51 21.98 22.24
CA THR A 13 7.82 20.85 21.57
C THR A 13 6.71 21.33 20.66
N PHE A 14 5.83 22.24 21.11
CA PHE A 14 4.73 22.78 20.33
C PHE A 14 5.19 23.58 19.10
N SER A 15 6.25 24.39 19.23
CA SER A 15 6.84 25.10 18.08
C SER A 15 7.47 24.11 17.11
N TYR A 16 8.13 23.05 17.60
CA TYR A 16 8.70 22.00 16.77
C TYR A 16 7.61 21.21 16.03
N THR A 17 6.47 20.90 16.69
CA THR A 17 5.33 20.27 16.02
C THR A 17 4.77 21.17 14.92
N ILE A 18 4.58 22.48 15.17
CA ILE A 18 4.04 23.41 14.18
C ILE A 18 5.00 23.61 13.00
N THR A 19 6.31 23.72 13.22
CA THR A 19 7.27 23.84 12.12
C THR A 19 7.47 22.54 11.34
N SER A 20 7.27 21.38 11.99
CA SER A 20 7.28 20.07 11.30
C SER A 20 6.01 19.79 10.50
N ASP A 21 4.92 20.53 10.76
CA ASP A 21 3.61 20.35 10.13
C ASP A 21 3.36 21.36 8.98
N LEU A 22 4.37 22.14 8.58
CA LEU A 22 4.41 22.79 7.26
C LEU A 22 4.69 21.75 6.16
N SER A 23 3.95 20.65 6.19
CA SER A 23 3.83 19.72 5.07
C SER A 23 2.96 20.38 4.01
N THR A 24 3.58 21.00 3.01
CA THR A 24 2.81 21.56 1.90
C THR A 24 2.31 20.41 1.03
N LYS A 25 1.10 19.93 1.32
CA LYS A 25 0.30 19.15 0.39
C LYS A 25 -0.40 20.11 -0.55
N PHE A 26 -0.24 19.91 -1.84
CA PHE A 26 -0.91 20.71 -2.87
C PHE A 26 -1.29 19.84 -4.05
N ASN A 27 -2.16 20.37 -4.90
CA ASN A 27 -2.70 19.63 -6.04
C ASN A 27 -2.23 20.27 -7.34
N ILE A 28 -1.85 19.43 -8.30
CA ILE A 28 -1.53 19.83 -9.66
C ILE A 28 -2.61 19.29 -10.58
N THR A 29 -3.25 20.16 -11.35
CA THR A 29 -4.21 19.74 -12.37
C THR A 29 -3.53 19.75 -13.73
N ILE A 30 -3.48 18.60 -14.39
CA ILE A 30 -3.00 18.45 -15.77
C ILE A 30 -4.23 18.20 -16.64
N LYS A 31 -4.50 19.11 -17.59
CA LYS A 31 -5.64 19.04 -18.50
C LYS A 31 -5.23 19.43 -19.92
N ILE A 32 -6.04 19.03 -20.89
CA ILE A 32 -5.92 19.50 -22.27
C ILE A 32 -6.17 21.03 -22.29
N PRO A 33 -5.21 21.87 -22.72
CA PRO A 33 -5.37 23.32 -22.70
C PRO A 33 -6.36 23.82 -23.77
N GLU A 34 -7.02 24.94 -23.45
CA GLU A 34 -8.16 25.49 -24.19
C GLU A 34 -7.78 26.19 -25.51
N ASN A 35 -6.50 26.48 -25.79
CA ASN A 35 -6.10 27.45 -26.83
C ASN A 35 -5.16 26.91 -27.93
N THR A 36 -5.17 25.61 -28.22
CA THR A 36 -4.36 25.00 -29.29
C THR A 36 -5.02 25.13 -30.68
N THR A 37 -5.24 26.37 -31.13
CA THR A 37 -5.96 26.71 -32.37
C THR A 37 -5.37 26.12 -33.66
N SER A 38 -4.06 25.92 -33.75
CA SER A 38 -3.41 25.32 -34.92
C SER A 38 -3.48 23.78 -34.97
N LEU A 39 -3.77 23.13 -33.84
CA LEU A 39 -3.72 21.66 -33.70
C LEU A 39 -5.10 21.00 -33.65
N ARG A 40 -6.19 21.77 -33.54
CA ARG A 40 -7.58 21.28 -33.46
C ARG A 40 -8.13 20.63 -34.74
N GLN A 41 -7.46 20.82 -35.88
CA GLN A 41 -8.01 20.44 -37.19
C GLN A 41 -7.71 18.99 -37.62
N LEU A 42 -6.75 18.31 -36.98
CA LEU A 42 -6.39 16.95 -37.34
C LEU A 42 -7.18 15.93 -36.52
N PRO A 43 -7.71 14.86 -37.13
CA PRO A 43 -8.29 13.75 -36.39
C PRO A 43 -7.19 13.06 -35.57
N TYR A 44 -7.45 12.88 -34.27
CA TYR A 44 -6.55 12.16 -33.38
C TYR A 44 -7.30 11.11 -32.57
N LYS A 45 -6.62 10.01 -32.26
CA LYS A 45 -7.11 8.95 -31.37
C LYS A 45 -6.46 9.03 -29.98
N THR A 46 -5.26 9.56 -29.91
CA THR A 46 -4.47 9.67 -28.67
C THR A 46 -3.94 11.10 -28.53
N VAL A 47 -3.99 11.64 -27.32
CA VAL A 47 -3.46 12.95 -26.94
C VAL A 47 -2.49 12.77 -25.78
N HIS A 48 -1.33 13.39 -25.87
CA HIS A 48 -0.34 13.44 -24.81
C HIS A 48 -0.16 14.87 -24.34
N VAL A 49 -0.24 15.10 -23.03
CA VAL A 49 -0.07 16.41 -22.41
C VAL A 49 1.18 16.38 -21.53
N LYS A 50 2.11 17.28 -21.85
CA LYS A 50 3.36 17.51 -21.14
C LYS A 50 3.10 18.41 -19.93
N TYR A 51 3.53 17.99 -18.74
CA TYR A 51 3.62 18.86 -17.58
C TYR A 51 5.04 18.83 -17.02
N THR A 52 5.65 20.01 -16.91
CA THR A 52 6.99 20.17 -16.35
C THR A 52 6.88 20.80 -14.97
N LEU A 53 7.47 20.16 -13.97
CA LEU A 53 7.49 20.70 -12.61
C LEU A 53 8.39 21.95 -12.57
N PRO A 54 7.95 23.05 -11.92
CA PRO A 54 8.82 24.20 -11.68
C PRO A 54 9.96 23.79 -10.73
N SER A 55 11.23 23.79 -11.18
CA SER A 55 12.38 23.37 -10.34
C SER A 55 12.85 24.51 -9.39
N THR A 56 13.58 24.30 -8.29
CA THR A 56 14.68 23.35 -7.96
C THR A 56 14.76 23.00 -6.46
N ASP A 57 15.41 21.87 -6.13
CA ASP A 57 15.81 21.30 -4.82
C ASP A 57 14.81 20.46 -4.00
N ASP A 58 13.51 20.64 -4.20
CA ASP A 58 12.54 19.87 -3.43
C ASP A 58 12.36 18.43 -3.95
N GLN A 59 12.12 17.49 -3.04
CA GLN A 59 11.68 16.13 -3.38
C GLN A 59 10.15 16.10 -3.46
N TRP A 60 9.62 16.02 -4.68
CA TRP A 60 8.17 16.02 -4.92
C TRP A 60 7.66 14.59 -4.92
N ILE A 61 6.62 14.33 -4.15
CA ILE A 61 6.09 12.98 -3.93
C ILE A 61 4.62 12.96 -4.37
N ILE A 62 4.28 12.14 -5.36
CA ILE A 62 2.87 11.87 -5.68
C ILE A 62 2.33 10.90 -4.65
N VAL A 63 1.30 11.33 -3.92
CA VAL A 63 0.62 10.54 -2.87
C VAL A 63 -0.82 10.16 -3.24
N GLY A 64 -1.31 10.63 -4.38
CA GLY A 64 -2.63 10.29 -4.89
C GLY A 64 -2.86 10.83 -6.29
N ILE A 65 -3.79 10.19 -7.01
CA ILE A 65 -4.11 10.50 -8.41
C ILE A 65 -5.63 10.39 -8.60
N GLU A 66 -6.25 11.39 -9.22
CA GLU A 66 -7.69 11.42 -9.46
C GLU A 66 -8.00 11.83 -10.90
N PRO A 67 -8.56 10.92 -11.72
CA PRO A 67 -8.98 11.25 -13.07
C PRO A 67 -10.28 12.05 -13.04
N PHE A 68 -10.45 12.98 -13.98
CA PHE A 68 -11.72 13.66 -14.18
C PHE A 68 -12.04 13.80 -15.66
N ILE A 69 -13.32 13.72 -15.97
CA ILE A 69 -13.83 13.69 -17.34
C ILE A 69 -14.87 14.80 -17.49
N GLN A 70 -14.69 15.68 -18.47
CA GLN A 70 -15.56 16.85 -18.65
C GLN A 70 -16.85 16.52 -19.43
N SER A 71 -16.78 15.68 -20.47
CA SER A 71 -17.96 15.28 -21.28
C SER A 71 -18.38 13.85 -20.96
N LEU A 72 -19.66 13.52 -21.15
CA LEU A 72 -20.26 12.21 -20.81
C LEU A 72 -19.41 11.01 -21.27
N ASN A 73 -18.59 10.47 -20.34
CA ASN A 73 -17.90 9.17 -20.17
C ASN A 73 -17.72 8.14 -21.31
N LYS A 74 -18.49 8.14 -22.39
CA LYS A 74 -18.59 7.02 -23.35
C LYS A 74 -17.53 7.01 -24.44
N GLU A 75 -16.57 7.91 -24.30
CA GLU A 75 -15.83 8.40 -25.44
C GLU A 75 -14.33 8.31 -25.22
N ILE A 76 -13.87 8.44 -23.98
CA ILE A 76 -12.50 8.14 -23.58
C ILE A 76 -12.42 6.64 -23.33
N GLN A 77 -11.42 5.98 -23.93
CA GLN A 77 -11.13 4.58 -23.72
C GLN A 77 -10.20 4.37 -22.52
N GLN A 78 -9.16 5.19 -22.40
CA GLN A 78 -8.09 5.01 -21.44
C GLN A 78 -7.42 6.35 -21.10
N MET A 79 -6.93 6.48 -19.87
CA MET A 79 -6.01 7.53 -19.45
C MET A 79 -4.78 6.90 -18.81
N THR A 80 -3.59 7.44 -19.04
CA THR A 80 -2.35 6.99 -18.36
C THR A 80 -1.49 8.16 -17.92
N ILE A 81 -0.65 7.93 -16.91
CA ILE A 81 0.36 8.88 -16.47
C ILE A 81 1.72 8.20 -16.47
N HIS A 82 2.66 8.85 -17.16
CA HIS A 82 4.04 8.42 -17.25
C HIS A 82 4.95 9.46 -16.63
N LEU A 83 5.98 9.00 -15.91
CA LEU A 83 7.12 9.80 -15.53
C LEU A 83 8.23 9.60 -16.55
N CYS A 84 8.70 10.71 -17.14
CA CYS A 84 9.77 10.72 -18.13
C CYS A 84 11.00 11.45 -17.59
N HIS A 85 12.19 10.97 -17.96
CA HIS A 85 13.41 11.75 -17.74
C HIS A 85 13.56 12.87 -18.79
N LEU A 86 13.24 12.56 -20.07
CA LEU A 86 13.26 13.49 -21.20
C LEU A 86 12.00 13.29 -22.06
N GLY A 87 11.29 14.38 -22.36
CA GLY A 87 10.13 14.38 -23.26
C GLY A 87 10.55 14.24 -24.72
N THR A 88 9.73 13.58 -25.53
CA THR A 88 9.95 13.30 -26.97
C THR A 88 10.27 14.53 -27.80
N HIS A 89 9.59 15.64 -27.52
CA HIS A 89 9.69 16.84 -28.33
C HIS A 89 10.80 17.78 -27.89
N THR A 90 11.61 18.17 -28.89
CA THR A 90 12.74 19.11 -28.82
C THR A 90 12.32 20.56 -28.74
N HIS A 91 11.06 20.89 -29.02
CA HIS A 91 10.55 22.24 -28.83
C HIS A 91 10.18 22.43 -27.36
N GLN A 92 10.87 23.39 -26.74
CA GLN A 92 10.69 23.77 -25.34
C GLN A 92 9.25 24.22 -25.00
N TYR A 93 8.40 24.43 -26.03
CA TYR A 93 7.09 25.05 -25.96
C TYR A 93 5.91 24.12 -26.29
N ASP A 94 6.15 22.93 -26.87
CA ASP A 94 5.04 22.04 -27.23
C ASP A 94 4.56 21.28 -25.98
N THR A 95 3.40 21.70 -25.47
CA THR A 95 2.73 21.10 -24.31
C THR A 95 1.87 19.89 -24.68
N ILE A 96 1.61 19.65 -25.97
CA ILE A 96 0.75 18.57 -26.46
C ILE A 96 1.34 17.93 -27.71
N TRP A 97 1.16 16.62 -27.86
CA TRP A 97 1.33 15.91 -29.14
C TRP A 97 0.32 14.75 -29.27
N TYR A 98 0.27 14.10 -30.44
CA TYR A 98 -0.85 13.23 -30.83
C TYR A 98 -0.43 11.87 -31.42
N ASN A 99 -1.35 10.90 -31.38
CA ASN A 99 -1.27 9.59 -32.05
C ASN A 99 -0.06 8.74 -31.63
N ASP A 100 0.49 7.89 -32.51
CA ASP A 100 1.51 6.86 -32.21
C ASP A 100 2.92 7.42 -31.92
N GLU A 101 3.04 8.72 -31.69
CA GLU A 101 4.29 9.32 -31.26
C GLU A 101 4.69 8.78 -29.88
N THR A 102 5.98 8.53 -29.71
CA THR A 102 6.50 7.97 -28.46
C THR A 102 6.14 8.85 -27.24
N ILE A 103 5.94 8.23 -26.08
CA ILE A 103 5.52 8.96 -24.86
C ILE A 103 6.70 9.73 -24.23
N CYS A 104 7.90 9.13 -24.22
CA CYS A 104 9.14 9.76 -23.76
C CYS A 104 10.26 9.55 -24.80
N LYS A 105 11.14 10.54 -24.99
CA LYS A 105 12.20 10.53 -26.04
C LYS A 105 13.19 9.40 -25.88
N SER A 106 13.57 9.14 -24.64
CA SER A 106 14.57 8.13 -24.30
C SER A 106 14.02 6.71 -24.41
N GLY A 107 12.72 6.54 -24.70
CA GLY A 107 12.01 5.27 -24.54
C GLY A 107 11.86 4.82 -23.08
N GLN A 108 12.45 5.54 -22.12
CA GLN A 108 12.34 5.28 -20.70
C GLN A 108 11.17 6.08 -20.15
N SER A 109 10.06 5.39 -19.90
CA SER A 109 8.85 5.93 -19.31
C SER A 109 8.40 5.04 -18.17
N MET A 110 8.25 5.58 -16.97
CA MET A 110 7.66 4.85 -15.85
C MET A 110 6.15 5.10 -15.85
N LEU A 111 5.37 4.09 -16.21
CA LEU A 111 3.90 4.13 -16.10
C LEU A 111 3.53 4.05 -14.62
N ILE A 112 2.94 5.10 -14.05
CA ILE A 112 2.58 5.17 -12.62
C ILE A 112 1.08 5.09 -12.36
N TYR A 113 0.26 5.27 -13.40
CA TYR A 113 -1.20 5.23 -13.28
C TYR A 113 -1.86 4.90 -14.61
N GLN A 114 -2.94 4.14 -14.55
CA GLN A 114 -3.84 3.93 -15.67
C GLN A 114 -5.30 3.90 -15.18
N TRP A 115 -6.17 4.54 -15.95
CA TRP A 115 -7.62 4.48 -15.82
C TRP A 115 -8.22 4.00 -17.15
N THR A 116 -9.34 3.28 -17.11
CA THR A 116 -10.06 2.83 -18.32
C THR A 116 -11.54 3.16 -18.20
N SER A 117 -12.23 3.27 -19.33
CA SER A 117 -13.68 3.58 -19.40
C SER A 117 -14.60 2.61 -18.67
N TYR A 118 -14.06 1.46 -18.27
CA TYR A 118 -14.75 0.39 -17.57
C TYR A 118 -14.40 0.34 -16.07
N SER A 119 -13.48 1.21 -15.64
CA SER A 119 -13.10 1.40 -14.25
C SER A 119 -13.92 2.54 -13.65
N SER A 120 -14.20 2.46 -12.34
CA SER A 120 -14.81 3.58 -11.63
C SER A 120 -13.90 4.82 -11.66
N LEU A 121 -14.49 6.01 -11.77
CA LEU A 121 -13.79 7.28 -11.60
C LEU A 121 -13.52 7.52 -10.10
N THR A 122 -12.68 6.66 -9.52
CA THR A 122 -12.28 6.78 -8.12
C THR A 122 -10.87 7.31 -8.05
N ARG A 123 -10.65 8.17 -7.04
CA ARG A 123 -9.32 8.61 -6.67
C ARG A 123 -8.49 7.38 -6.28
N TYR A 124 -7.37 7.18 -6.97
CA TYR A 124 -6.35 6.25 -6.53
C TYR A 124 -5.57 6.91 -5.39
N GLN A 125 -5.92 6.51 -4.18
CA GLN A 125 -5.26 6.94 -2.97
C GLN A 125 -4.26 5.88 -2.55
N MET A 126 -2.98 6.27 -2.49
CA MET A 126 -1.93 5.40 -1.94
C MET A 126 -2.10 5.30 -0.42
N ASP A 127 -1.64 4.19 0.16
CA ASP A 127 -1.53 4.02 1.61
C ASP A 127 -0.84 5.23 2.26
N ASN A 128 -1.17 5.48 3.52
CA ASN A 128 -0.45 6.46 4.32
C ASN A 128 1.06 6.11 4.32
N ASP A 129 1.90 7.13 4.14
CA ASP A 129 3.35 7.03 4.05
C ASP A 129 3.90 6.28 2.81
N VAL A 130 3.10 6.11 1.75
CA VAL A 130 3.55 5.62 0.44
C VAL A 130 3.46 6.74 -0.59
N GLY A 131 4.45 6.83 -1.49
CA GLY A 131 4.38 7.77 -2.61
C GLY A 131 5.33 7.45 -3.75
N PHE A 132 5.01 7.94 -4.96
CA PHE A 132 5.97 7.95 -6.06
C PHE A 132 6.90 9.15 -5.90
N GLN A 133 8.20 8.87 -5.80
CA GLN A 133 9.18 9.92 -5.87
C GLN A 133 9.28 10.42 -7.32
N LEU A 134 9.00 11.70 -7.51
CA LEU A 134 9.39 12.41 -8.71
C LEU A 134 10.89 12.65 -8.53
N ASP A 135 11.70 11.80 -9.17
CA ASP A 135 13.15 11.99 -9.25
C ASP A 135 13.47 13.35 -9.90
N LYS A 136 14.74 13.65 -10.20
CA LYS A 136 15.12 14.75 -11.12
C LYS A 136 14.40 14.69 -12.47
N SER A 137 13.66 13.62 -12.77
CA SER A 137 12.65 13.50 -13.83
C SER A 137 11.60 14.60 -13.70
N LYS A 138 11.87 15.74 -14.35
CA LYS A 138 11.04 16.96 -14.30
C LYS A 138 9.74 16.84 -15.08
N LEU A 139 9.47 15.70 -15.71
CA LEU A 139 8.44 15.56 -16.72
C LEU A 139 7.40 14.50 -16.40
N ILE A 140 6.17 14.97 -16.30
CA ILE A 140 4.97 14.14 -16.22
C ILE A 140 4.29 14.21 -17.59
N VAL A 141 3.93 13.05 -18.12
CA VAL A 141 3.16 12.94 -19.37
C VAL A 141 1.84 12.27 -19.07
N PHE A 142 0.77 13.03 -19.25
CA PHE A 142 -0.60 12.54 -19.17
C PHE A 142 -1.07 12.16 -20.57
N THR A 143 -1.60 10.96 -20.74
CA THR A 143 -2.10 10.47 -22.03
C THR A 143 -3.59 10.17 -21.95
N ILE A 144 -4.36 10.59 -22.94
CA ILE A 144 -5.76 10.24 -23.14
C ILE A 144 -5.90 9.50 -24.48
N THR A 145 -6.55 8.35 -24.45
CA THR A 145 -6.89 7.56 -25.63
C THR A 145 -8.40 7.50 -25.77
N TYR A 146 -8.92 7.75 -26.97
CA TYR A 146 -10.34 7.73 -27.30
C TYR A 146 -10.72 6.47 -28.09
N PHE A 147 -12.00 6.08 -28.01
CA PHE A 147 -12.51 4.95 -28.79
C PHE A 147 -12.49 5.19 -30.31
N LYS A 148 -12.64 6.45 -30.74
CA LYS A 148 -12.69 6.88 -32.13
C LYS A 148 -11.88 8.16 -32.30
N GLU A 149 -11.39 8.39 -33.52
CA GLU A 149 -10.72 9.63 -33.89
C GLU A 149 -11.65 10.84 -33.74
N ARG A 150 -11.11 11.98 -33.27
CA ARG A 150 -11.87 13.21 -33.05
C ARG A 150 -11.09 14.48 -33.38
N GLN A 151 -11.84 15.58 -33.44
CA GLN A 151 -11.35 16.95 -33.38
C GLN A 151 -11.50 17.48 -31.94
N LEU A 152 -10.56 18.33 -31.51
CA LEU A 152 -10.37 18.70 -30.10
C LEU A 152 -11.26 19.89 -29.71
N ASP A 153 -12.55 19.75 -29.95
CA ASP A 153 -13.52 20.77 -29.60
C ASP A 153 -14.03 20.53 -28.17
N ASN A 154 -13.56 21.36 -27.24
CA ASN A 154 -14.04 21.48 -25.86
C ASN A 154 -13.78 20.30 -24.91
N ASP A 155 -12.78 19.44 -25.16
CA ASP A 155 -12.35 18.46 -24.15
C ASP A 155 -11.35 19.07 -23.15
N GLN A 156 -11.73 19.15 -21.87
CA GLN A 156 -10.88 19.54 -20.74
C GLN A 156 -10.64 18.37 -19.78
N SER A 157 -10.90 17.13 -20.19
CA SER A 157 -10.61 15.95 -19.39
C SER A 157 -9.13 15.91 -19.01
N GLY A 158 -8.85 15.36 -17.84
CA GLY A 158 -7.56 15.53 -17.20
C GLY A 158 -7.37 14.65 -15.98
N VAL A 159 -6.35 15.01 -15.22
CA VAL A 159 -6.01 14.36 -13.97
C VAL A 159 -5.56 15.37 -12.92
N ILE A 160 -5.92 15.10 -11.67
CA ILE A 160 -5.45 15.81 -10.49
C ILE A 160 -4.40 14.93 -9.80
N LEU A 161 -3.20 15.48 -9.61
CA LEU A 161 -2.12 14.87 -8.84
C LEU A 161 -2.06 15.50 -7.47
N TYR A 162 -2.05 14.68 -6.43
CA TYR A 162 -1.86 15.10 -5.06
C TYR A 162 -0.37 14.97 -4.72
N ILE A 163 0.29 16.11 -4.49
CA ILE A 163 1.74 16.20 -4.26
C ILE A 163 2.02 16.54 -2.80
N SER A 164 3.08 15.95 -2.27
CA SER A 164 3.67 16.23 -0.96
C SER A 164 5.16 16.49 -1.11
N THR A 165 5.71 17.40 -0.31
CA THR A 165 7.17 17.59 -0.15
C THR A 165 7.74 16.74 1.00
N VAL A 166 6.87 16.12 1.81
CA VAL A 166 7.28 15.23 2.90
C VAL A 166 7.71 13.88 2.34
N LYS A 167 8.92 13.45 2.72
CA LYS A 167 9.45 12.13 2.35
C LYS A 167 8.57 11.02 2.93
N PRO A 168 8.02 10.12 2.11
CA PRO A 168 7.24 8.99 2.60
C PRO A 168 8.16 7.97 3.27
N ARG A 169 7.59 7.14 4.14
CA ARG A 169 8.31 6.00 4.73
C ARG A 169 8.66 4.95 3.68
N PHE A 170 7.78 4.80 2.69
CA PHE A 170 7.93 3.87 1.59
C PHE A 170 7.77 4.58 0.26
N TYR A 171 8.62 4.25 -0.69
CA TYR A 171 8.47 4.68 -2.07
C TYR A 171 7.81 3.60 -2.89
N MET A 172 7.03 4.03 -3.88
CA MET A 172 6.40 3.14 -4.83
C MET A 172 7.25 3.00 -6.10
N GLY A 173 7.30 1.78 -6.62
CA GLY A 173 7.92 1.44 -7.88
C GLY A 173 7.03 0.49 -8.69
N THR A 174 7.41 0.29 -9.95
CA THR A 174 6.66 -0.53 -10.90
C THR A 174 7.53 -1.58 -11.55
N ILE A 175 6.95 -2.77 -11.76
CA ILE A 175 7.51 -3.85 -12.59
C ILE A 175 6.62 -4.00 -13.80
N VAL A 176 7.15 -3.75 -14.99
CA VAL A 176 6.40 -4.00 -16.23
C VAL A 176 6.65 -5.44 -16.65
N VAL A 177 5.60 -6.25 -16.62
CA VAL A 177 5.62 -7.65 -17.00
C VAL A 177 4.99 -7.80 -18.37
N GLY A 178 5.61 -8.62 -19.22
CA GLY A 178 5.03 -9.01 -20.49
C GLY A 178 5.63 -8.31 -21.70
N ASN A 179 5.39 -8.89 -22.87
CA ASN A 179 5.76 -8.35 -24.17
C ASN A 179 4.55 -8.44 -25.14
N LYS A 180 4.68 -7.88 -26.34
CA LYS A 180 3.64 -7.95 -27.37
C LYS A 180 3.52 -9.34 -28.04
N GLN A 181 4.35 -10.31 -27.64
CA GLN A 181 4.31 -11.66 -28.19
C GLN A 181 3.29 -12.51 -27.39
N GLN A 182 2.85 -13.63 -27.94
CA GLN A 182 1.95 -14.58 -27.25
C GLN A 182 2.65 -15.37 -26.13
N GLN A 183 3.67 -14.78 -25.50
CA GLN A 183 4.41 -15.39 -24.43
C GLN A 183 3.53 -15.48 -23.18
N LYS A 184 3.51 -16.68 -22.60
CA LYS A 184 2.66 -17.03 -21.44
C LYS A 184 3.46 -17.16 -20.14
N HIS A 185 4.79 -17.22 -20.22
CA HIS A 185 5.67 -17.46 -19.09
C HIS A 185 6.74 -16.40 -19.03
N PHE A 186 6.90 -15.77 -17.87
CA PHE A 186 7.91 -14.75 -17.61
C PHE A 186 8.67 -15.09 -16.35
N SER A 187 9.96 -14.81 -16.34
CA SER A 187 10.77 -14.96 -15.15
C SER A 187 11.92 -13.96 -15.16
N CYS A 188 12.17 -13.38 -14.00
CA CYS A 188 13.23 -12.41 -13.80
C CYS A 188 13.79 -12.52 -12.38
N ARG A 189 15.06 -12.13 -12.22
CA ARG A 189 15.74 -12.07 -10.91
C ARG A 189 15.59 -10.68 -10.33
N ILE A 190 15.26 -10.62 -9.05
CA ILE A 190 15.19 -9.40 -8.26
C ILE A 190 16.62 -9.02 -7.87
N SER A 191 17.26 -8.15 -8.63
CA SER A 191 18.65 -7.74 -8.38
C SER A 191 18.81 -6.74 -7.23
N ASN A 192 17.73 -6.04 -6.89
CA ASN A 192 17.78 -4.85 -6.05
C ASN A 192 17.12 -5.09 -4.69
N TYR A 193 17.20 -4.09 -3.82
CA TYR A 193 16.65 -4.00 -2.46
C TYR A 193 15.32 -4.75 -2.23
N PRO A 194 15.03 -5.14 -0.98
CA PRO A 194 13.79 -5.81 -0.66
C PRO A 194 12.57 -4.95 -1.02
N ARG A 195 11.58 -5.57 -1.64
CA ARG A 195 10.34 -4.91 -2.09
C ARG A 195 9.12 -5.73 -1.76
N LEU A 196 8.05 -5.03 -1.42
CA LEU A 196 6.77 -5.62 -1.10
C LEU A 196 5.83 -5.37 -2.27
N LEU A 197 5.46 -6.42 -2.99
CA LEU A 197 4.45 -6.29 -4.03
C LEU A 197 3.13 -5.90 -3.37
N TYR A 198 2.46 -4.94 -3.98
CA TYR A 198 1.31 -4.26 -3.40
C TYR A 198 0.06 -4.41 -4.29
N ASP A 199 0.22 -4.23 -5.61
CA ASP A 199 -0.90 -4.18 -6.54
C ASP A 199 -0.48 -4.67 -7.95
N ILE A 200 -1.45 -5.15 -8.72
CA ILE A 200 -1.30 -5.62 -10.10
C ILE A 200 -2.39 -4.99 -10.97
N GLN A 201 -1.97 -4.31 -12.03
CA GLN A 201 -2.83 -3.69 -13.01
C GLN A 201 -2.66 -4.34 -14.40
N PRO A 202 -3.74 -4.79 -15.06
CA PRO A 202 -3.68 -5.29 -16.43
C PRO A 202 -3.38 -4.17 -17.44
N LEU A 203 -2.50 -4.45 -18.39
CA LEU A 203 -2.13 -3.57 -19.50
C LEU A 203 -2.64 -4.12 -20.85
N PHE A 204 -3.88 -4.61 -20.87
CA PHE A 204 -4.56 -5.13 -22.05
C PHE A 204 -6.00 -4.61 -22.11
N PRO A 205 -6.69 -4.73 -23.27
CA PRO A 205 -8.05 -4.24 -23.43
C PRO A 205 -9.04 -4.78 -22.39
N ALA A 206 -10.02 -3.95 -22.02
CA ALA A 206 -11.01 -4.24 -20.98
C ALA A 206 -11.74 -5.58 -21.13
N THR A 207 -12.02 -6.01 -22.36
CA THR A 207 -12.72 -7.27 -22.64
C THR A 207 -11.89 -8.52 -22.40
N ASN A 208 -10.58 -8.36 -22.18
CA ASN A 208 -9.66 -9.48 -22.09
C ASN A 208 -9.58 -10.04 -20.67
N GLN A 209 -9.43 -11.36 -20.60
CA GLN A 209 -9.31 -12.12 -19.37
C GLN A 209 -8.03 -12.95 -19.40
N VAL A 210 -7.28 -12.89 -18.31
CA VAL A 210 -6.05 -13.66 -18.12
C VAL A 210 -6.06 -14.25 -16.72
N TRP A 211 -5.86 -15.55 -16.64
CA TRP A 211 -5.57 -16.20 -15.38
C TRP A 211 -4.09 -16.01 -15.05
N LEU A 212 -3.78 -15.31 -13.96
CA LEU A 212 -2.43 -14.90 -13.58
C LEU A 212 -1.97 -15.70 -12.36
N ARG A 213 -0.81 -16.35 -12.48
CA ARG A 213 -0.12 -16.96 -11.35
C ARG A 213 1.24 -16.31 -11.19
N ILE A 214 1.56 -15.88 -9.96
CA ILE A 214 2.85 -15.31 -9.62
C ILE A 214 3.45 -16.14 -8.49
N TYR A 215 4.67 -16.60 -8.70
CA TYR A 215 5.44 -17.33 -7.71
C TYR A 215 6.69 -16.54 -7.38
N THR A 216 7.13 -16.67 -6.14
CA THR A 216 8.44 -16.20 -5.72
C THR A 216 9.29 -17.40 -5.37
N ILE A 217 10.48 -17.49 -5.96
CA ILE A 217 11.43 -18.57 -5.68
C ILE A 217 12.66 -17.96 -5.02
N ARG A 218 13.03 -18.50 -3.86
CA ARG A 218 14.21 -18.05 -3.12
C ARG A 218 15.30 -19.11 -3.11
N HIS A 219 16.54 -18.66 -3.28
CA HIS A 219 17.72 -19.49 -3.09
C HIS A 219 18.05 -19.63 -1.59
N ARG A 220 18.27 -20.85 -1.11
CA ARG A 220 18.75 -21.13 0.26
C ARG A 220 20.25 -21.40 0.29
N ILE A 221 20.81 -21.38 1.51
CA ILE A 221 22.26 -21.50 1.82
C ILE A 221 22.89 -22.80 1.28
N PHE A 222 22.12 -23.79 0.82
CA PHE A 222 22.60 -25.05 0.26
C PHE A 222 22.21 -25.31 -1.20
N GLY A 223 22.01 -24.25 -2.00
CA GLY A 223 21.66 -24.41 -3.43
C GLY A 223 20.20 -24.75 -3.69
N GLN A 224 19.44 -25.14 -2.66
CA GLN A 224 18.03 -25.49 -2.79
C GLN A 224 17.19 -24.25 -3.10
N ARG A 225 16.35 -24.36 -4.14
CA ARG A 225 15.37 -23.35 -4.53
C ARG A 225 14.00 -23.75 -4.02
N ILE A 226 13.30 -22.83 -3.38
CA ILE A 226 12.00 -23.10 -2.74
C ILE A 226 11.00 -22.02 -3.13
N VAL A 227 9.80 -22.44 -3.53
CA VAL A 227 8.64 -21.55 -3.73
C VAL A 227 8.24 -20.95 -2.37
N GLN A 228 8.31 -19.63 -2.23
CA GLN A 228 8.01 -18.91 -0.99
C GLN A 228 6.56 -18.45 -0.93
N SER A 229 6.03 -17.93 -2.02
CA SER A 229 4.66 -17.44 -2.11
C SER A 229 4.06 -17.77 -3.46
N VAL A 230 2.73 -17.91 -3.47
CA VAL A 230 1.92 -18.10 -4.67
C VAL A 230 0.77 -17.10 -4.64
N PHE A 231 0.67 -16.31 -5.69
CA PHE A 231 -0.54 -15.58 -6.03
C PHE A 231 -1.17 -16.26 -7.24
N ASN A 232 -2.47 -16.50 -7.17
CA ASN A 232 -3.21 -17.24 -8.18
C ASN A 232 -4.58 -16.60 -8.30
N SER A 233 -4.81 -15.83 -9.36
CA SER A 233 -6.05 -15.08 -9.53
C SER A 233 -6.44 -14.92 -10.98
N LEU A 234 -7.74 -14.92 -11.23
CA LEU A 234 -8.29 -14.45 -12.49
C LEU A 234 -8.24 -12.92 -12.51
N ILE A 235 -7.49 -12.36 -13.46
CA ILE A 235 -7.44 -10.91 -13.66
C ILE A 235 -8.38 -10.56 -14.81
N LEU A 236 -9.37 -9.72 -14.49
CA LEU A 236 -10.35 -9.18 -15.41
C LEU A 236 -10.03 -7.71 -15.66
N SER A 237 -9.98 -7.28 -16.91
CA SER A 237 -9.76 -5.87 -17.22
C SER A 237 -11.03 -5.00 -17.14
N ASN A 238 -12.20 -5.58 -16.82
CA ASN A 238 -13.52 -4.94 -17.01
C ASN A 238 -14.38 -4.70 -15.76
N GLN A 239 -13.88 -4.87 -14.53
CA GLN A 239 -14.78 -4.82 -13.37
C GLN A 239 -14.86 -3.40 -12.76
N ASN A 240 -16.12 -2.94 -12.66
CA ASN A 240 -16.63 -1.70 -12.04
C ASN A 240 -16.27 -1.51 -10.55
N GLU A 241 -15.52 -2.45 -9.98
CA GLU A 241 -14.98 -2.35 -8.63
C GLU A 241 -13.48 -2.20 -8.78
N THR A 242 -12.90 -1.33 -7.96
CA THR A 242 -11.47 -1.17 -7.69
C THR A 242 -10.81 -2.50 -7.34
N ASN A 243 -10.67 -3.38 -8.32
CA ASN A 243 -9.91 -4.61 -8.23
C ASN A 243 -8.82 -4.58 -9.32
N ILE A 244 -8.04 -3.48 -9.31
CA ILE A 244 -6.65 -3.56 -8.79
C ILE A 244 -6.48 -4.91 -8.10
N GLY A 245 -5.67 -5.82 -8.65
CA GLY A 245 -5.49 -7.12 -8.02
C GLY A 245 -4.79 -6.93 -6.68
N ILE A 246 -5.53 -6.50 -5.65
CA ILE A 246 -5.02 -6.35 -4.30
C ILE A 246 -4.52 -7.74 -3.96
N LEU A 247 -3.21 -7.85 -3.83
CA LEU A 247 -2.59 -9.09 -3.43
C LEU A 247 -3.22 -9.44 -2.09
N SER A 248 -3.95 -10.56 -2.04
CA SER A 248 -4.65 -10.99 -0.82
C SER A 248 -3.72 -11.14 0.38
N LYS A 249 -2.41 -11.25 0.12
CA LYS A 249 -1.30 -11.07 1.04
C LYS A 249 -0.15 -10.34 0.35
N ASP A 250 0.43 -9.38 1.04
CA ASP A 250 1.67 -8.71 0.64
C ASP A 250 2.78 -9.74 0.32
N ILE A 251 3.33 -9.70 -0.89
CA ILE A 251 4.41 -10.61 -1.33
C ILE A 251 5.76 -9.92 -1.15
N PHE A 252 6.55 -10.39 -0.18
CA PHE A 252 7.86 -9.83 0.10
C PHE A 252 8.97 -10.51 -0.72
N LEU A 253 9.58 -9.73 -1.62
CA LEU A 253 10.73 -10.09 -2.42
C LEU A 253 12.01 -9.56 -1.77
N LYS A 254 13.02 -10.42 -1.66
CA LYS A 254 14.38 -10.06 -1.27
C LYS A 254 15.27 -9.93 -2.51
N PRO A 255 16.42 -9.25 -2.39
CA PRO A 255 17.49 -9.38 -3.37
C PRO A 255 17.77 -10.87 -3.64
N ASP A 256 17.98 -11.19 -4.91
CA ASP A 256 18.23 -12.52 -5.47
C ASP A 256 17.06 -13.50 -5.48
N ASP A 257 15.87 -13.08 -5.04
CA ASP A 257 14.66 -13.85 -5.32
C ASP A 257 14.36 -13.83 -6.82
N TYR A 258 13.65 -14.85 -7.29
CA TYR A 258 13.12 -14.93 -8.65
C TYR A 258 11.62 -14.69 -8.61
N LEU A 259 11.15 -13.81 -9.50
CA LEU A 259 9.73 -13.62 -9.77
C LEU A 259 9.36 -14.45 -10.99
N ILE A 260 8.45 -15.41 -10.81
CA ILE A 260 7.98 -16.31 -11.85
C ILE A 260 6.52 -16.01 -12.12
N ILE A 261 6.13 -15.87 -13.37
CA ILE A 261 4.80 -15.43 -13.76
C ILE A 261 4.28 -16.35 -14.86
N GLU A 262 3.11 -16.94 -14.63
CA GLU A 262 2.35 -17.71 -15.61
C GLU A 262 1.06 -16.98 -15.97
N CYS A 263 0.83 -16.84 -17.27
CA CYS A 263 -0.37 -16.24 -17.84
C CYS A 263 -1.10 -17.29 -18.66
N GLU A 264 -2.33 -17.58 -18.28
CA GLU A 264 -3.24 -18.41 -19.04
C GLU A 264 -4.27 -17.48 -19.71
N LEU A 265 -4.08 -17.30 -21.01
CA LEU A 265 -4.87 -16.40 -21.84
C LEU A 265 -6.24 -17.03 -22.12
N ILE A 266 -7.31 -16.46 -21.57
CA ILE A 266 -8.68 -16.93 -21.79
C ILE A 266 -9.28 -16.21 -23.01
N SER A 267 -9.28 -14.88 -22.99
CA SER A 267 -9.71 -14.04 -24.12
C SER A 267 -8.67 -13.00 -24.55
N ALA A 268 -7.54 -12.90 -23.83
CA ALA A 268 -6.45 -12.01 -24.18
C ALA A 268 -5.58 -12.56 -25.33
N THR A 269 -5.03 -11.68 -26.16
CA THR A 269 -4.07 -12.06 -27.22
C THR A 269 -2.62 -12.05 -26.75
N TYR A 270 -2.32 -11.37 -25.64
CA TYR A 270 -1.00 -11.30 -25.04
C TYR A 270 -1.11 -11.12 -23.51
N CYS A 271 -0.03 -11.43 -22.81
CA CYS A 271 0.08 -11.21 -21.37
C CYS A 271 0.90 -9.93 -21.11
N LYS A 272 0.28 -8.91 -20.51
CA LYS A 272 0.98 -7.69 -20.10
C LYS A 272 0.35 -7.07 -18.86
N PHE A 273 1.16 -6.78 -17.85
CA PHE A 273 0.72 -6.24 -16.57
C PHE A 273 1.73 -5.24 -16.01
N LEU A 274 1.26 -4.40 -15.11
CA LEU A 274 2.05 -3.54 -14.26
C LEU A 274 1.92 -4.05 -12.83
N ILE A 275 3.03 -4.38 -12.17
CA ILE A 275 3.03 -4.76 -10.76
C ILE A 275 3.60 -3.60 -9.96
N PHE A 276 2.81 -3.04 -9.05
CA PHE A 276 3.27 -2.04 -8.10
C PHE A 276 3.92 -2.72 -6.91
N TYR A 277 5.01 -2.13 -6.43
CA TYR A 277 5.66 -2.53 -5.19
C TYR A 277 6.07 -1.33 -4.38
N LYS A 278 6.10 -1.50 -3.05
CA LYS A 278 6.66 -0.52 -2.13
C LYS A 278 8.01 -0.99 -1.59
N TYR A 279 8.93 -0.06 -1.40
CA TYR A 279 10.23 -0.30 -0.82
C TYR A 279 10.54 0.76 0.24
N LYS A 280 11.31 0.38 1.26
CA LYS A 280 11.67 1.30 2.34
C LYS A 280 12.66 2.33 1.80
N ASN A 281 12.53 3.57 2.25
CA ASN A 281 13.53 4.61 2.08
C ASN A 281 14.85 4.17 2.75
N ILE A 282 15.67 3.43 2.02
CA ILE A 282 17.08 3.18 2.32
C ILE A 282 17.80 4.21 1.44
N GLU A 283 18.79 4.92 1.99
CA GLU A 283 19.57 6.01 1.39
C GLU A 283 20.20 5.61 0.03
N LEU A 284 19.37 5.49 -1.00
CA LEU A 284 19.69 5.09 -2.36
C LEU A 284 19.52 6.31 -3.26
N GLU A 285 20.10 7.45 -2.86
CA GLU A 285 20.12 8.68 -3.65
C GLU A 285 20.78 8.49 -5.04
N ASN A 286 21.48 7.37 -5.25
CA ASN A 286 22.23 7.09 -6.47
C ASN A 286 21.68 5.95 -7.36
N PHE A 287 20.57 5.30 -7.00
CA PHE A 287 20.18 4.03 -7.64
C PHE A 287 18.71 3.93 -8.08
N ILE A 288 18.06 5.07 -8.35
CA ILE A 288 16.77 5.10 -9.06
C ILE A 288 17.02 4.83 -10.55
N LYS A 289 17.46 3.61 -10.90
CA LYS A 289 17.28 3.09 -12.26
C LYS A 289 15.84 2.59 -12.37
N THR A 290 15.06 3.44 -13.02
CA THR A 290 13.69 3.28 -13.52
C THR A 290 13.36 1.88 -14.04
N ASP A 291 12.14 1.43 -13.75
CA ASP A 291 11.44 0.25 -14.29
C ASP A 291 12.23 -1.07 -14.29
N HIS A 292 11.93 -1.91 -13.30
CA HIS A 292 12.30 -3.32 -13.42
C HIS A 292 11.39 -3.96 -14.48
N THR A 293 11.92 -4.37 -15.60
CA THR A 293 11.15 -5.03 -16.65
C THR A 293 11.33 -6.54 -16.56
N CYS A 294 10.22 -7.27 -16.71
CA CYS A 294 10.18 -8.72 -16.75
C CYS A 294 9.52 -9.12 -18.08
N HIS A 295 10.27 -8.95 -19.18
CA HIS A 295 9.74 -9.10 -20.54
C HIS A 295 9.93 -10.50 -21.12
N ASN A 296 10.92 -11.23 -20.63
CA ASN A 296 11.32 -12.54 -21.14
C ASN A 296 11.20 -13.61 -20.05
N ASN A 297 11.42 -14.86 -20.46
CA ASN A 297 11.55 -15.99 -19.55
C ASN A 297 13.04 -16.25 -19.35
N ASP A 298 13.70 -15.47 -18.48
CA ASP A 298 15.16 -15.53 -18.31
C ASP A 298 15.60 -16.83 -17.62
N TYR A 299 14.68 -17.49 -16.90
CA TYR A 299 14.91 -18.68 -16.09
C TYR A 299 13.83 -19.75 -16.34
N PRO A 300 13.78 -20.36 -17.54
CA PRO A 300 12.73 -21.32 -17.90
C PRO A 300 12.76 -22.61 -17.06
N ASN A 301 13.93 -23.03 -16.60
CA ASN A 301 14.10 -24.20 -15.74
C ASN A 301 13.44 -24.07 -14.36
N LEU A 302 13.13 -22.84 -13.92
CA LEU A 302 12.47 -22.63 -12.64
C LEU A 302 10.99 -23.04 -12.65
N PHE A 303 10.38 -23.21 -13.82
CA PHE A 303 8.99 -23.64 -13.94
C PHE A 303 8.80 -25.11 -13.55
N GLU A 304 9.85 -25.92 -13.61
CA GLU A 304 9.84 -27.33 -13.16
C GLU A 304 9.69 -27.48 -11.64
N LEU A 305 9.99 -26.41 -10.89
CA LEU A 305 9.86 -26.38 -9.43
C LEU A 305 8.45 -26.00 -8.97
N LEU A 306 7.58 -25.58 -9.89
CA LEU A 306 6.25 -25.12 -9.56
C LEU A 306 5.35 -26.31 -9.19
N PRO A 307 4.47 -26.16 -8.19
CA PRO A 307 3.52 -27.21 -7.85
C PRO A 307 2.64 -27.52 -9.06
N SER A 308 2.36 -28.80 -9.30
CA SER A 308 1.44 -29.23 -10.34
C SER A 308 0.07 -28.56 -10.16
N ARG A 309 -0.56 -28.13 -11.26
CA ARG A 309 -1.84 -27.39 -11.26
C ARG A 309 -2.97 -28.07 -10.47
N THR A 310 -2.89 -29.39 -10.30
CA THR A 310 -3.88 -30.24 -9.63
C THR A 310 -3.90 -30.17 -8.10
N SER A 311 -2.93 -29.52 -7.43
CA SER A 311 -2.85 -29.51 -5.96
C SER A 311 -3.19 -28.16 -5.29
N LEU A 312 -3.66 -27.18 -6.06
CA LEU A 312 -4.09 -25.87 -5.56
C LEU A 312 -5.57 -25.61 -5.94
N GLU A 313 -6.46 -26.52 -5.55
CA GLU A 313 -7.85 -26.16 -5.26
C GLU A 313 -7.85 -25.31 -3.98
N ILE A 314 -7.67 -24.00 -4.16
CA ILE A 314 -8.38 -23.07 -3.29
C ILE A 314 -9.66 -22.80 -4.06
N ASP A 315 -10.71 -23.52 -3.70
CA ASP A 315 -12.06 -23.14 -4.10
C ASP A 315 -12.19 -21.63 -3.86
N PRO A 316 -12.51 -20.82 -4.88
CA PRO A 316 -13.04 -19.51 -4.58
C PRO A 316 -14.25 -19.77 -3.70
N ILE A 317 -14.21 -19.31 -2.45
CA ILE A 317 -15.41 -19.20 -1.62
C ILE A 317 -16.27 -18.12 -2.28
N LEU A 318 -16.86 -18.45 -3.42
CA LEU A 318 -18.14 -17.92 -3.82
C LEU A 318 -19.04 -18.23 -2.62
N PRO A 319 -19.66 -17.21 -1.99
CA PRO A 319 -20.65 -17.48 -0.97
C PRO A 319 -21.77 -18.24 -1.66
N SER A 320 -21.71 -19.58 -1.59
CA SER A 320 -22.75 -20.43 -2.09
C SER A 320 -24.01 -20.02 -1.36
N LYS A 321 -25.10 -19.82 -2.11
CA LYS A 321 -26.42 -19.46 -1.59
C LYS A 321 -26.95 -20.43 -0.51
N SER A 322 -26.22 -21.52 -0.22
CA SER A 322 -26.48 -22.50 0.83
C SER A 322 -26.12 -22.03 2.24
N ASN A 323 -25.18 -21.09 2.42
CA ASN A 323 -24.65 -20.76 3.75
C ASN A 323 -25.50 -19.80 4.61
N LYS A 324 -26.63 -19.30 4.07
CA LYS A 324 -27.54 -18.44 4.86
C LYS A 324 -28.17 -19.22 6.03
N ARG A 325 -28.44 -20.52 5.89
CA ARG A 325 -29.01 -21.31 7.00
C ARG A 325 -28.01 -21.54 8.13
N GLY A 326 -26.73 -21.78 7.80
CA GLY A 326 -25.67 -21.98 8.81
C GLY A 326 -25.38 -20.72 9.62
N ILE A 327 -25.30 -19.56 8.95
CA ILE A 327 -25.08 -18.27 9.62
C ILE A 327 -26.28 -17.92 10.51
N THR A 328 -27.51 -18.11 10.04
CA THR A 328 -28.71 -17.83 10.86
C THR A 328 -28.76 -18.72 12.10
N ILE A 329 -28.45 -20.02 12.01
CA ILE A 329 -28.41 -20.93 13.16
C ILE A 329 -27.31 -20.51 14.15
N PHE A 330 -26.11 -20.22 13.65
CA PHE A 330 -25.00 -19.75 14.49
C PHE A 330 -25.36 -18.45 15.23
N LEU A 331 -25.95 -17.48 14.55
CA LEU A 331 -26.39 -16.23 15.16
C LEU A 331 -27.46 -16.46 16.24
N LEU A 332 -28.39 -17.40 15.99
CA LEU A 332 -29.47 -17.75 16.93
C LEU A 332 -28.91 -18.40 18.21
N VAL A 333 -27.89 -19.25 18.08
CA VAL A 333 -27.19 -19.85 19.23
C VAL A 333 -26.45 -18.79 20.05
N VAL A 334 -25.76 -17.85 19.39
CA VAL A 334 -25.06 -16.76 20.09
C VAL A 334 -26.04 -15.86 20.84
N ILE A 335 -27.17 -15.50 20.23
CA ILE A 335 -28.22 -14.70 20.89
C ILE A 335 -28.81 -15.46 22.07
N LEU A 336 -29.08 -16.77 21.93
CA LEU A 336 -29.62 -17.59 23.02
C LEU A 336 -28.67 -17.63 24.22
N LEU A 337 -27.37 -17.85 23.99
CA LEU A 337 -26.35 -17.84 25.04
C LEU A 337 -26.25 -16.48 25.74
N PHE A 338 -26.36 -15.39 24.98
CA PHE A 338 -26.36 -14.04 25.53
C PHE A 338 -27.58 -13.78 26.43
N VAL A 339 -28.77 -14.23 26.03
CA VAL A 339 -30.00 -14.11 26.85
C VAL A 339 -29.87 -14.91 28.14
N ILE A 340 -29.35 -16.15 28.08
CA ILE A 340 -29.11 -16.98 29.27
C ILE A 340 -28.15 -16.26 30.23
N TRP A 341 -27.07 -15.67 29.72
CA TRP A 341 -26.10 -14.93 30.53
C TRP A 341 -26.74 -13.73 31.23
N ILE A 342 -27.60 -12.95 30.55
CA ILE A 342 -28.34 -11.84 31.16
C ILE A 342 -29.27 -12.34 32.27
N LEU A 343 -29.99 -13.44 32.05
CA LEU A 343 -30.91 -14.00 33.06
C LEU A 343 -30.17 -14.46 34.32
N ILE A 344 -28.98 -15.04 34.16
CA ILE A 344 -28.11 -15.42 35.30
C ILE A 344 -27.73 -14.17 36.11
N ILE A 345 -27.31 -13.10 35.44
CA ILE A 345 -26.96 -11.84 36.13
C ILE A 345 -28.17 -11.24 36.84
N LEU A 346 -29.33 -11.19 36.18
CA LEU A 346 -30.56 -10.69 36.79
C LEU A 346 -30.94 -11.52 38.03
N GLY A 347 -30.85 -12.85 37.94
CA GLY A 347 -31.07 -13.76 39.06
C GLY A 347 -30.12 -13.49 40.23
N CYS A 348 -28.83 -13.27 39.96
CA CYS A 348 -27.85 -12.90 40.97
C CYS A 348 -28.17 -11.54 41.64
N VAL A 349 -28.60 -10.55 40.87
CA VAL A 349 -28.96 -9.21 41.38
C VAL A 349 -30.21 -9.30 42.27
N ILE A 350 -31.23 -10.06 41.86
CA ILE A 350 -32.45 -10.27 42.66
C ILE A 350 -32.11 -11.02 43.95
N MET A 351 -31.28 -12.07 43.90
CA MET A 351 -30.83 -12.79 45.10
C MET A 351 -30.04 -11.89 46.06
N ARG A 352 -29.19 -10.99 45.54
CA ARG A 352 -28.48 -10.01 46.37
C ARG A 352 -29.44 -9.03 47.05
N ARG A 353 -30.46 -8.53 46.34
CA ARG A 353 -31.48 -7.65 46.94
C ARG A 353 -32.36 -8.37 47.96
N ALA A 354 -32.72 -9.62 47.73
CA ALA A 354 -33.48 -10.43 48.68
C ALA A 354 -32.70 -10.70 49.98
N ARG A 355 -31.39 -10.96 49.90
CA ARG A 355 -30.52 -11.08 51.09
C ARG A 355 -30.36 -9.74 51.84
N GLY A 356 -30.30 -8.63 51.11
CA GLY A 356 -30.28 -7.29 51.71
C GLY A 356 -31.58 -6.95 52.48
N LEU A 357 -32.74 -7.38 51.97
CA LEU A 357 -34.03 -7.21 52.64
C LEU A 357 -34.22 -8.16 53.84
N ALA A 358 -33.65 -9.37 53.79
CA ALA A 358 -33.70 -10.32 54.92
C ALA A 358 -32.89 -9.83 56.13
N ASN A 359 -31.77 -9.13 55.91
CA ASN A 359 -30.93 -8.59 56.97
C ASN A 359 -31.47 -7.29 57.61
N PHE A 360 -32.53 -6.69 57.06
CA PHE A 360 -33.17 -5.50 57.63
C PHE A 360 -34.22 -5.81 58.71
N ARG A 361 -34.49 -7.09 59.00
CA ARG A 361 -35.56 -7.50 59.93
C ARG A 361 -35.08 -8.03 61.28
N THR A 362 -33.77 -8.02 61.55
CA THR A 362 -33.21 -8.49 62.82
C THR A 362 -32.08 -7.60 63.30
N GLU A 363 -32.42 -6.42 63.82
CA GLU A 363 -31.60 -5.75 64.83
C GLU A 363 -32.49 -5.47 66.06
N PRO A 364 -32.25 -6.15 67.20
CA PRO A 364 -32.74 -5.71 68.48
C PRO A 364 -31.85 -4.60 69.05
N SER A 365 -32.51 -3.69 69.76
CA SER A 365 -32.01 -2.47 70.37
C SER A 365 -30.95 -2.66 71.48
N THR A 366 -29.90 -1.83 71.41
CA THR A 366 -29.14 -1.17 72.52
C THR A 366 -28.27 -2.05 73.45
N PRO A 367 -27.28 -1.52 74.23
CA PRO A 367 -27.01 -0.11 74.57
C PRO A 367 -25.54 0.37 74.54
N ILE A 368 -25.44 1.67 74.78
CA ILE A 368 -24.28 2.54 75.05
C ILE A 368 -23.34 1.97 76.14
N ARG A 369 -22.02 1.90 75.90
CA ARG A 369 -20.99 2.35 76.88
C ARG A 369 -19.54 2.40 76.37
N THR A 370 -18.93 3.56 76.62
CA THR A 370 -17.54 3.90 77.00
C THR A 370 -16.34 3.55 76.11
N THR A 371 -15.70 4.65 75.71
CA THR A 371 -14.32 4.87 75.26
C THR A 371 -13.27 4.15 76.12
N GLN A 372 -12.35 3.43 75.47
CA GLN A 372 -10.98 3.26 75.93
C GLN A 372 -10.01 3.39 74.75
N THR A 373 -9.09 4.33 74.89
CA THR A 373 -7.99 4.63 73.99
C THR A 373 -6.90 3.57 74.17
N THR A 374 -6.62 2.77 73.14
CA THR A 374 -5.40 1.96 73.09
C THR A 374 -4.72 2.09 71.73
N LYS A 375 -3.44 2.44 71.82
CA LYS A 375 -2.42 2.70 70.81
C LYS A 375 -2.29 1.51 69.83
N PRO A 376 -2.27 1.70 68.50
CA PRO A 376 -1.93 0.61 67.59
C PRO A 376 -0.43 0.37 67.61
N THR A 377 -0.06 -0.83 68.05
CA THR A 377 1.27 -1.43 67.89
C THR A 377 1.50 -1.70 66.41
N PHE A 378 2.57 -1.12 65.86
CA PHE A 378 3.10 -1.46 64.54
C PHE A 378 3.58 -2.91 64.57
N VAL A 379 2.95 -3.79 63.79
CA VAL A 379 3.50 -5.11 63.46
C VAL A 379 4.18 -4.99 62.10
N GLU A 380 5.50 -5.02 62.14
CA GLU A 380 6.39 -5.07 60.99
C GLU A 380 6.26 -6.44 60.30
N GLN A 381 5.60 -6.49 59.13
CA GLN A 381 5.67 -7.66 58.25
C GLN A 381 6.99 -7.59 57.47
N ARG A 382 7.95 -8.44 57.85
CA ARG A 382 9.15 -8.73 57.05
C ARG A 382 8.74 -9.47 55.76
N PRO A 383 9.11 -8.98 54.57
CA PRO A 383 9.05 -9.79 53.35
C PRO A 383 10.10 -10.90 53.41
N THR A 384 9.73 -12.08 52.94
CA THR A 384 10.57 -13.28 52.86
C THR A 384 11.65 -13.15 51.77
N ASP A 385 12.83 -13.70 52.04
CA ASP A 385 14.09 -13.52 51.30
C ASP A 385 14.08 -13.99 49.83
N ASP A 386 13.04 -14.71 49.37
CA ASP A 386 12.92 -15.14 47.97
C ASP A 386 12.42 -14.04 47.02
N GLN A 387 11.82 -12.96 47.53
CA GLN A 387 11.37 -11.84 46.69
C GLN A 387 12.47 -10.80 46.39
N VAL A 388 13.64 -10.90 47.02
CA VAL A 388 14.75 -9.94 46.83
C VAL A 388 15.81 -10.43 45.81
N GLN A 389 15.83 -11.72 45.46
CA GLN A 389 16.80 -12.24 44.47
C GLN A 389 16.36 -12.12 43.00
N GLN A 390 15.07 -12.15 42.67
CA GLN A 390 14.62 -12.02 41.27
C GLN A 390 14.67 -10.59 40.71
N GLN A 391 14.64 -9.56 41.55
CA GLN A 391 14.73 -8.16 41.08
C GLN A 391 16.17 -7.66 40.86
N LYS A 392 17.20 -8.39 41.32
CA LYS A 392 18.62 -8.02 41.10
C LYS A 392 19.26 -8.61 39.84
N LEU A 393 18.61 -9.55 39.16
CA LEU A 393 19.12 -10.14 37.90
C LEU A 393 18.70 -9.39 36.62
N ILE A 394 17.72 -8.48 36.70
CA ILE A 394 17.27 -7.70 35.54
C ILE A 394 18.05 -6.37 35.42
N ALA A 395 18.76 -5.92 36.47
CA ALA A 395 19.54 -4.69 36.45
C ALA A 395 21.05 -4.88 36.18
N ALA A 396 21.53 -6.12 36.00
CA ALA A 396 22.95 -6.45 35.77
C ALA A 396 23.27 -6.88 34.33
N GLY A 397 22.29 -6.91 33.42
CA GLY A 397 22.49 -7.21 31.99
C GLY A 397 22.86 -6.00 31.12
N ASP A 398 22.67 -4.77 31.63
CA ASP A 398 22.83 -3.52 30.86
C ASP A 398 24.13 -2.75 31.18
N ARG A 399 25.11 -3.38 31.84
CA ARG A 399 26.42 -2.77 32.13
C ARG A 399 27.58 -3.75 31.92
N ILE A 400 27.80 -4.19 30.69
CA ILE A 400 29.12 -4.65 30.22
C ILE A 400 29.38 -4.07 28.82
N ALA A 401 30.25 -3.04 28.80
CA ALA A 401 31.22 -2.63 27.75
C ALA A 401 30.69 -2.34 26.33
N GLN A 402 30.74 -1.13 25.76
CA GLN A 402 31.77 -0.08 25.81
C GLN A 402 33.20 -0.62 25.69
N ILE A 403 33.67 -0.77 24.45
CA ILE A 403 35.08 -0.75 24.09
C ILE A 403 35.23 0.23 22.92
N ASP A 404 35.88 1.36 23.19
CA ASP A 404 36.45 2.28 22.20
C ASP A 404 37.94 1.95 21.99
N THR A 405 38.49 2.50 20.89
CA THR A 405 39.91 2.62 20.45
C THR A 405 40.53 1.40 19.73
N GLU A 406 41.15 1.48 18.55
CA GLU A 406 41.76 2.56 17.75
C GLU A 406 41.98 2.10 16.27
N PRO A 407 42.39 2.98 15.31
CA PRO A 407 42.47 2.68 13.88
C PRO A 407 43.83 2.12 13.45
N MET A 408 43.84 1.12 12.58
CA MET A 408 45.02 0.77 11.79
C MET A 408 44.78 1.16 10.33
N GLY A 409 45.49 2.20 9.88
CA GLY A 409 45.80 2.35 8.48
C GLY A 409 46.81 1.27 8.06
N LEU A 410 46.77 0.89 6.78
CA LEU A 410 47.94 0.48 6.01
C LEU A 410 47.58 0.55 4.52
N THR A 411 48.33 1.39 3.83
CA THR A 411 48.51 1.46 2.38
C THR A 411 49.14 0.18 1.84
N HIS A 412 48.63 -0.32 0.71
CA HIS A 412 49.39 -0.47 -0.54
C HIS A 412 48.46 -0.72 -1.72
#